data_AF-A0A4Q0XX72-F1
#
_entry.id   AF-A0A4Q0XX72-F1
#
_cell.length_a   1.000
_cell.length_b   1.000
_cell.length_c   1.000
_cell.angle_alpha   90.00
_cell.angle_beta   90.00
_cell.angle_gamma   90.00
#
_symmetry.space_group_name_H-M   'P 1'
#
loop_
_entity.id
_entity.type
_entity.pdbx_description
1 polymer ?
#
loop_
_entity_poly.entity_id
_entity_poly.type
_entity_poly.pdbx_seq_one_letter_code
_entity_poly.pdbx_strand_id
1 'polypeptide(L)'
;MTKLLCLFFFVCNPYLYAYSELYESDLYYLDKNEVLLYKILNWWGIESHEESTEFCFNSIKVRSNKTLQVSYDTQLKTLKIDSKKKFAHLLSVFENKHVYLKNEYINSNYFQKVKAENIQKINTMHLKNVTVNEYEKIKKNQKNLAFELEGKVAGLLSGSGKLSLHRNGDFLRSCPHKEKETFDIVFKLLNIKTKEVVAQYLLKE
;
A
#
# COMPACT_ATOMS: atom_id res chain seq x y z
N MET A 1 15.76 -27.28 51.98
CA MET A 1 15.74 -25.91 51.41
C MET A 1 15.82 -26.00 49.89
N THR A 2 14.71 -26.32 49.23
CA THR A 2 14.69 -26.56 47.77
C THR A 2 13.29 -26.29 47.22
N LYS A 3 12.74 -25.12 47.54
CA LYS A 3 11.42 -24.67 47.05
C LYS A 3 11.41 -23.21 46.56
N LEU A 4 12.54 -22.70 46.06
CA LEU A 4 12.63 -21.28 45.68
C LEU A 4 13.38 -21.00 44.37
N LEU A 5 13.39 -21.93 43.41
CA LEU A 5 14.15 -21.73 42.16
C LEU A 5 13.38 -21.98 40.85
N CYS A 6 12.05 -22.10 40.88
CA CYS A 6 11.25 -22.28 39.66
C CYS A 6 10.30 -21.12 39.34
N LEU A 7 10.39 -19.99 40.05
CA LEU A 7 9.57 -18.80 39.79
C LEU A 7 10.27 -17.69 38.99
N PHE A 8 11.54 -17.90 38.61
CA PHE A 8 12.35 -16.89 37.90
C PHE A 8 12.53 -17.13 36.39
N PHE A 9 11.78 -18.07 35.81
CA PHE A 9 11.77 -18.30 34.35
C PHE A 9 10.48 -17.83 33.64
N PHE A 10 9.61 -17.09 34.35
CA PHE A 10 8.38 -16.52 33.77
C PHE A 10 8.50 -15.05 33.35
N VAL A 11 9.66 -14.43 33.54
CA VAL A 11 9.94 -13.05 33.12
C VAL A 11 11.06 -13.13 32.09
N CYS A 12 10.83 -12.57 30.90
CA CYS A 12 11.69 -12.64 29.71
C CYS A 12 11.42 -13.82 28.77
N ASN A 13 10.18 -13.91 28.27
CA ASN A 13 9.99 -14.31 26.89
C ASN A 13 9.91 -13.01 26.06
N PRO A 14 11.03 -12.46 25.53
CA PRO A 14 11.00 -11.25 24.72
C PRO A 14 10.57 -11.59 23.29
N TYR A 15 9.60 -12.50 23.11
CA TYR A 15 8.68 -12.36 21.98
C TYR A 15 7.73 -11.20 22.30
N LEU A 16 8.32 -10.01 22.50
CA LEU A 16 7.67 -8.79 22.09
C LEU A 16 7.42 -9.00 20.60
N TYR A 17 6.21 -9.48 20.29
CA TYR A 17 5.58 -9.19 19.02
C TYR A 17 5.71 -7.69 18.88
N ALA A 18 6.71 -7.25 18.12
CA ALA A 18 6.80 -5.89 17.68
C ALA A 18 5.56 -5.70 16.82
N TYR A 19 4.47 -5.23 17.43
CA TYR A 19 3.26 -4.85 16.71
C TYR A 19 3.67 -3.69 15.82
N SER A 20 4.07 -4.00 14.58
CA SER A 20 4.41 -3.02 13.55
C SER A 20 3.25 -2.05 13.31
N GLU A 21 2.02 -2.49 13.63
CA GLU A 21 0.80 -1.69 13.69
C GLU A 21 0.83 -0.52 14.70
N LEU A 22 1.84 -0.42 15.59
CA LEU A 22 1.99 0.72 16.50
C LEU A 22 2.82 1.88 15.92
N TYR A 23 3.59 1.66 14.85
CA TYR A 23 4.44 2.69 14.25
C TYR A 23 3.80 3.28 12.98
N GLU A 24 3.75 4.61 12.89
CA GLU A 24 3.30 5.32 11.69
C GLU A 24 4.27 5.12 10.51
N SER A 25 4.10 4.00 9.81
CA SER A 25 4.95 3.57 8.70
C SER A 25 4.11 2.90 7.60
N ASP A 26 4.74 2.59 6.47
CA ASP A 26 4.10 1.74 5.46
C ASP A 26 4.57 0.30 5.72
N LEU A 27 3.63 -0.62 5.85
CA LEU A 27 3.88 -2.04 6.07
C LEU A 27 3.88 -2.75 4.72
N TYR A 28 5.00 -3.38 4.38
CA TYR A 28 5.18 -4.09 3.11
C TYR A 28 5.06 -5.59 3.32
N TYR A 29 4.38 -6.26 2.42
CA TYR A 29 4.18 -7.69 2.41
C TYR A 29 4.62 -8.25 1.06
N LEU A 30 5.50 -9.24 1.08
CA LEU A 30 5.78 -10.06 -0.08
C LEU A 30 4.94 -11.34 0.05
N ASP A 31 4.04 -11.51 -0.90
CA ASP A 31 2.94 -12.48 -0.87
C ASP A 31 2.08 -12.32 0.39
N LYS A 32 2.35 -13.10 1.44
CA LYS A 32 1.63 -13.07 2.72
C LYS A 32 2.49 -12.63 3.90
N ASN A 33 3.80 -12.48 3.71
CA ASN A 33 4.75 -12.25 4.78
C ASN A 33 5.10 -10.77 4.87
N GLU A 34 5.04 -10.19 6.07
CA GLU A 34 5.55 -8.84 6.30
C GLU A 34 7.08 -8.82 6.15
N VAL A 35 7.60 -7.83 5.42
CA VAL A 35 9.03 -7.74 5.09
C VAL A 35 9.57 -6.33 5.29
N LEU A 36 10.85 -6.25 5.61
CA LEU A 36 11.61 -5.00 5.52
C LEU A 36 12.05 -4.79 4.07
N LEU A 37 11.15 -4.26 3.24
CA LEU A 37 11.37 -4.18 1.79
C LEU A 37 12.70 -3.52 1.42
N TYR A 38 13.14 -2.46 2.11
CA TYR A 38 14.42 -1.82 1.81
C TYR A 38 15.63 -2.77 1.93
N LYS A 39 15.59 -3.78 2.82
CA LYS A 39 16.65 -4.78 2.93
C LYS A 39 16.66 -5.69 1.71
N ILE A 40 15.49 -6.06 1.21
CA ILE A 40 15.32 -6.84 -0.02
C ILE A 40 15.87 -6.05 -1.22
N LEU A 41 15.53 -4.77 -1.34
CA LEU A 41 16.04 -3.92 -2.43
C LEU A 41 17.56 -3.80 -2.38
N ASN A 42 18.13 -3.57 -1.20
CA ASN A 42 19.59 -3.49 -1.03
C ASN A 42 20.27 -4.82 -1.37
N TRP A 43 19.70 -5.95 -0.96
CA TRP A 43 20.23 -7.27 -1.29
C TRP A 43 20.14 -7.57 -2.78
N TRP A 44 19.01 -7.26 -3.43
CA TRP A 44 18.81 -7.55 -4.85
C TRP A 44 19.65 -6.63 -5.76
N GLY A 45 19.99 -5.44 -5.28
CA GLY A 45 20.78 -4.45 -6.01
C GLY A 45 22.29 -4.73 -6.10
N ILE A 46 22.83 -5.75 -5.41
CA ILE A 46 24.27 -6.04 -5.44
C ILE A 46 24.66 -6.90 -6.66
N GLU A 47 25.92 -6.82 -7.08
CA GLU A 47 26.46 -7.54 -8.25
C GLU A 47 26.37 -9.07 -8.11
N SER A 48 26.62 -9.61 -6.91
CA SER A 48 26.57 -11.06 -6.68
C SER A 48 25.18 -11.68 -6.84
N HIS A 49 24.13 -10.87 -7.01
CA HIS A 49 22.74 -11.30 -7.19
C HIS A 49 22.12 -10.77 -8.48
N GLU A 50 22.96 -10.45 -9.47
CA GLU A 50 22.51 -9.90 -10.76
C GLU A 50 21.51 -10.80 -11.50
N GLU A 51 21.77 -12.11 -11.50
CA GLU A 51 20.91 -13.11 -12.16
C GLU A 51 19.73 -13.57 -11.27
N SER A 52 19.57 -13.00 -10.08
CA SER A 52 18.51 -13.42 -9.17
C SER A 52 17.13 -13.00 -9.69
N THR A 53 16.24 -13.98 -9.84
CA THR A 53 14.83 -13.79 -10.20
C THR A 53 13.89 -14.10 -9.03
N GLU A 54 14.43 -14.23 -7.82
CA GLU A 54 13.72 -14.71 -6.61
C GLU A 54 12.42 -13.94 -6.31
N PHE A 55 12.42 -12.63 -6.53
CA PHE A 55 11.28 -11.77 -6.21
C PHE A 55 10.37 -11.50 -7.41
N CYS A 56 10.68 -12.05 -8.57
CA CYS A 56 9.96 -11.76 -9.79
C CYS A 56 8.56 -12.35 -9.78
N PHE A 57 7.57 -11.55 -10.18
CA PHE A 57 6.14 -11.90 -10.24
C PHE A 57 5.48 -12.18 -8.89
N ASN A 58 6.22 -12.16 -7.79
CA ASN A 58 5.64 -12.21 -6.46
C ASN A 58 4.64 -11.07 -6.29
N SER A 59 3.59 -11.31 -5.52
CA SER A 59 2.68 -10.25 -5.15
C SER A 59 3.36 -9.38 -4.11
N ILE A 60 3.31 -8.07 -4.30
CA ILE A 60 3.67 -7.12 -3.26
C ILE A 60 2.44 -6.33 -2.85
N LYS A 61 2.24 -6.25 -1.54
CA LYS A 61 1.20 -5.44 -0.93
C LYS A 61 1.84 -4.45 0.01
N VAL A 62 1.37 -3.21 -0.01
CA VAL A 62 1.75 -2.20 0.97
C VAL A 62 0.52 -1.55 1.56
N ARG A 63 0.47 -1.49 2.88
CA ARG A 63 -0.62 -0.86 3.64
C ARG A 63 -0.05 0.29 4.45
N SER A 64 -0.66 1.47 4.36
CA SER A 64 -0.25 2.59 5.19
C SER A 64 -0.81 2.41 6.60
N ASN A 65 0.06 2.47 7.59
CA ASN A 65 -0.32 2.57 9.00
C ASN A 65 -0.30 4.02 9.50
N LYS A 66 -0.18 4.98 8.59
CA LYS A 66 -0.15 6.42 8.89
C LYS A 66 -1.58 6.94 8.92
N THR A 67 -1.85 7.91 9.79
CA THR A 67 -3.13 8.59 9.81
C THR A 67 -3.35 9.38 8.51
N LEU A 68 -4.38 9.02 7.75
CA LEU A 68 -4.81 9.78 6.57
C LEU A 68 -5.42 11.12 6.98
N GLN A 69 -5.24 12.18 6.20
CA GLN A 69 -5.97 13.42 6.30
C GLN A 69 -7.24 13.36 5.48
N VAL A 70 -8.32 13.88 6.04
CA VAL A 70 -9.62 13.99 5.39
C VAL A 70 -10.04 15.44 5.43
N SER A 71 -10.31 16.01 4.25
CA SER A 71 -10.75 17.38 4.03
C SER A 71 -11.91 17.41 3.05
N TYR A 72 -12.76 18.44 3.14
CA TYR A 72 -13.97 18.54 2.34
C TYR A 72 -14.18 19.96 1.85
N ASP A 73 -14.41 20.09 0.55
CA ASP A 73 -14.82 21.32 -0.11
C ASP A 73 -16.35 21.33 -0.21
N THR A 74 -16.99 22.25 0.50
CA THR A 74 -18.45 22.37 0.55
C THR A 74 -19.05 22.92 -0.74
N GLN A 75 -18.32 23.78 -1.46
CA GLN A 75 -18.78 24.39 -2.72
C GLN A 75 -18.73 23.36 -3.85
N LEU A 76 -17.63 22.62 -3.94
CA LEU A 76 -17.40 21.60 -4.96
C LEU A 76 -17.95 20.22 -4.56
N LYS A 77 -18.47 20.07 -3.34
CA LYS A 77 -18.92 18.79 -2.76
C LYS A 77 -17.89 17.68 -2.94
N THR A 78 -16.63 18.02 -2.69
CA THR A 78 -15.48 17.18 -2.99
C THR A 78 -14.77 16.78 -1.71
N LEU A 79 -14.72 15.49 -1.46
CA LEU A 79 -13.94 14.87 -0.39
C LEU A 79 -12.54 14.57 -0.91
N LYS A 80 -11.54 15.06 -0.18
CA LYS A 80 -10.14 14.73 -0.41
C LYS A 80 -9.62 13.90 0.76
N ILE A 81 -9.02 12.77 0.44
CA ILE A 81 -8.35 11.88 1.38
C ILE A 81 -6.89 11.80 0.96
N ASP A 82 -5.96 12.11 1.86
CA ASP A 82 -4.53 12.15 1.53
C ASP A 82 -3.65 11.60 2.65
N SER A 83 -2.47 11.12 2.29
CA SER A 83 -1.42 10.76 3.24
C SER A 83 -0.47 11.95 3.42
N LYS A 84 -0.29 12.43 4.66
CA LYS A 84 0.65 13.52 4.99
C LYS A 84 2.07 13.28 4.45
N LYS A 85 2.52 12.03 4.51
CA LYS A 85 3.84 11.59 4.05
C LYS A 85 3.67 10.81 2.74
N LYS A 86 4.73 10.67 1.96
CA LYS A 86 4.72 9.77 0.78
C LYS A 86 4.31 8.36 1.22
N PHE A 87 3.31 7.80 0.54
CA PHE A 87 2.88 6.42 0.69
C PHE A 87 3.62 5.56 -0.34
N ALA A 88 3.98 4.33 0.06
CA ALA A 88 4.59 3.33 -0.81
C ALA A 88 5.86 3.82 -1.54
N HIS A 89 6.70 4.61 -0.86
CA HIS A 89 7.81 5.32 -1.49
C HIS A 89 8.87 4.41 -2.13
N LEU A 90 8.95 3.14 -1.70
CA LEU A 90 9.85 2.11 -2.24
C LEU A 90 9.33 1.45 -3.52
N LEU A 91 8.10 1.77 -3.94
CA LEU A 91 7.47 1.23 -5.13
C LEU A 91 7.39 2.28 -6.25
N SER A 92 7.57 1.81 -7.48
CA SER A 92 7.22 2.53 -8.70
C SER A 92 5.93 1.96 -9.27
N VAL A 93 4.90 2.79 -9.35
CA VAL A 93 3.54 2.39 -9.73
C VAL A 93 3.19 2.81 -11.15
N PHE A 94 3.64 3.99 -11.56
CA PHE A 94 3.30 4.55 -12.86
C PHE A 94 4.59 4.71 -13.66
N GLU A 95 4.61 4.14 -14.86
CA GLU A 95 5.69 4.32 -15.82
C GLU A 95 5.80 5.79 -16.27
N ASN A 96 4.66 6.42 -16.58
CA ASN A 96 4.60 7.77 -17.13
C ASN A 96 3.36 8.54 -16.62
N LYS A 97 3.29 9.84 -16.95
CA LYS A 97 2.24 10.76 -16.44
C LYS A 97 0.85 10.53 -17.04
N HIS A 98 0.70 9.67 -18.04
CA HIS A 98 -0.57 9.42 -18.74
C HIS A 98 -1.27 8.13 -18.30
N VAL A 99 -0.65 7.36 -17.41
CA VAL A 99 -1.25 6.15 -16.85
C VAL A 99 -2.06 6.50 -15.62
N TYR A 100 -3.29 5.98 -15.55
CA TYR A 100 -4.24 6.31 -14.50
C TYR A 100 -4.88 5.05 -13.91
N LEU A 101 -4.94 5.01 -12.58
CA LEU A 101 -5.78 4.07 -11.85
C LEU A 101 -7.25 4.53 -12.01
N LYS A 102 -8.11 3.65 -12.51
CA LYS A 102 -9.55 3.93 -12.71
C LYS A 102 -10.36 3.38 -11.55
N ASN A 103 -11.39 4.10 -11.14
CA ASN A 103 -12.28 3.58 -10.10
C ASN A 103 -13.00 2.33 -10.60
N GLU A 104 -12.96 1.28 -9.79
CA GLU A 104 -13.64 0.01 -10.06
C GLU A 104 -14.81 -0.20 -9.10
N TYR A 105 -14.67 0.28 -7.87
CA TYR A 105 -15.66 0.06 -6.83
C TYR A 105 -15.72 1.20 -5.83
N ILE A 106 -16.94 1.49 -5.37
CA ILE A 106 -17.26 2.38 -4.25
C ILE A 106 -18.28 1.66 -3.37
N ASN A 107 -18.03 1.66 -2.06
CA ASN A 107 -18.93 1.05 -1.10
C ASN A 107 -20.14 1.93 -0.81
N SER A 108 -21.34 1.41 -1.12
CA SER A 108 -22.61 2.10 -0.91
C SER A 108 -22.93 2.39 0.55
N ASN A 109 -22.34 1.65 1.49
CA ASN A 109 -22.47 1.92 2.92
C ASN A 109 -21.80 3.23 3.31
N TYR A 110 -20.78 3.67 2.56
CA TYR A 110 -20.05 4.90 2.83
C TYR A 110 -20.51 6.06 1.95
N PHE A 111 -20.89 5.78 0.70
CA PHE A 111 -21.29 6.79 -0.27
C PHE A 111 -22.44 6.34 -1.17
N GLN A 112 -23.45 7.18 -1.38
CA GLN A 112 -24.63 6.84 -2.19
C GLN A 112 -24.51 7.22 -3.67
N LYS A 113 -24.01 8.42 -3.99
CA LYS A 113 -24.01 9.00 -5.34
C LYS A 113 -22.67 9.61 -5.75
N VAL A 114 -21.58 9.08 -5.18
CA VAL A 114 -20.24 9.62 -5.42
C VAL A 114 -19.77 9.37 -6.83
N LYS A 115 -18.95 10.29 -7.34
CA LYS A 115 -18.17 10.09 -8.55
C LYS A 115 -16.70 10.13 -8.19
N ALA A 116 -16.01 9.03 -8.43
CA ALA A 116 -14.58 8.92 -8.19
C ALA A 116 -13.79 9.46 -9.39
N GLU A 117 -12.75 10.24 -9.11
CA GLU A 117 -11.80 10.68 -10.14
C GLU A 117 -10.67 9.68 -10.33
N ASN A 118 -10.15 9.57 -11.55
CA ASN A 118 -8.97 8.76 -11.84
C ASN A 118 -7.75 9.22 -11.02
N ILE A 119 -6.91 8.27 -10.61
CA ILE A 119 -5.76 8.54 -9.75
C ILE A 119 -4.46 8.46 -10.55
N GLN A 120 -3.69 9.56 -10.49
CA GLN A 120 -2.33 9.71 -11.04
C GLN A 120 -1.23 9.52 -9.99
N LYS A 121 -1.60 9.60 -8.71
CA LYS A 121 -0.67 9.55 -7.57
C LYS A 121 -1.37 8.89 -6.40
N ILE A 122 -0.82 7.78 -5.92
CA ILE A 122 -1.36 6.95 -4.83
C ILE A 122 -1.30 7.60 -3.42
N ASN A 123 -0.96 8.89 -3.32
CA ASN A 123 -0.94 9.61 -2.04
C ASN A 123 -2.27 10.32 -1.75
N THR A 124 -3.14 10.45 -2.75
CA THR A 124 -4.35 11.28 -2.66
C THR A 124 -5.49 10.65 -3.45
N MET A 125 -6.69 10.75 -2.91
CA MET A 125 -7.95 10.36 -3.54
C MET A 125 -8.94 11.52 -3.49
N HIS A 126 -9.64 11.74 -4.59
CA HIS A 126 -10.70 12.74 -4.72
C HIS A 126 -12.02 12.06 -5.08
N LEU A 127 -13.05 12.37 -4.29
CA LEU A 127 -14.41 11.86 -4.45
C LEU A 127 -15.38 13.04 -4.57
N LYS A 128 -16.04 13.16 -5.72
CA LYS A 128 -17.01 14.22 -6.02
C LYS A 128 -18.44 13.82 -5.67
N ASN A 129 -19.30 14.81 -5.46
CA ASN A 129 -20.71 14.63 -5.07
C ASN A 129 -20.86 13.93 -3.71
N VAL A 130 -19.92 14.14 -2.79
CA VAL A 130 -20.04 13.67 -1.41
C VAL A 130 -20.92 14.65 -0.64
N THR A 131 -21.88 14.15 0.12
CA THR A 131 -22.71 14.96 1.03
C THR A 131 -21.95 15.26 2.33
N VAL A 132 -22.35 16.31 3.04
CA VAL A 132 -21.75 16.65 4.35
C VAL A 132 -21.87 15.48 5.33
N ASN A 133 -22.99 14.76 5.36
CA ASN A 133 -23.18 13.62 6.24
C ASN A 133 -22.23 12.45 5.92
N GLU A 134 -22.00 12.15 4.64
CA GLU A 134 -21.04 11.14 4.21
C GLU A 134 -19.60 11.57 4.57
N TYR A 135 -19.26 12.84 4.37
CA TYR A 135 -17.98 13.39 4.81
C TYR A 135 -17.78 13.22 6.33
N GLU A 136 -18.75 13.62 7.16
CA GLU A 136 -18.66 13.49 8.62
C GLU A 136 -18.51 12.03 9.06
N LYS A 137 -19.18 11.10 8.36
CA LYS A 137 -19.00 9.66 8.58
C LYS A 137 -17.57 9.20 8.31
N ILE A 138 -16.96 9.64 7.20
CA ILE A 138 -15.57 9.35 6.87
C ILE A 138 -14.63 9.99 7.90
N LYS A 139 -14.86 11.26 8.24
CA LYS A 139 -14.05 12.03 9.18
C LYS A 139 -14.00 11.39 10.56
N LYS A 140 -15.13 10.93 11.09
CA LYS A 140 -15.23 10.20 12.37
C LYS A 140 -14.42 8.89 12.36
N ASN A 141 -14.28 8.26 11.20
CA ASN A 141 -13.55 7.02 11.02
C ASN A 141 -12.10 7.21 10.54
N GLN A 142 -11.60 8.45 10.41
CA GLN A 142 -10.30 8.78 9.81
C GLN A 142 -9.14 7.93 10.34
N LYS A 143 -9.09 7.68 11.66
CA LYS A 143 -8.05 6.85 12.31
C LYS A 143 -8.08 5.36 11.95
N ASN A 144 -9.20 4.89 11.42
CA ASN A 144 -9.40 3.52 10.97
C ASN A 144 -9.31 3.42 9.45
N LEU A 145 -8.94 4.48 8.74
CA LEU A 145 -8.78 4.46 7.30
C LEU A 145 -7.32 4.26 6.93
N ALA A 146 -7.07 3.42 5.94
CA ALA A 146 -5.74 3.19 5.38
C ALA A 146 -5.80 3.11 3.86
N PHE A 147 -4.72 3.57 3.23
CA PHE A 147 -4.43 3.22 1.86
C PHE A 147 -3.74 1.86 1.79
N GLU A 148 -4.10 1.07 0.79
CA GLU A 148 -3.45 -0.20 0.46
C GLU A 148 -3.20 -0.24 -1.05
N LEU A 149 -2.04 -0.74 -1.44
CA LEU A 149 -1.64 -0.94 -2.82
C LEU A 149 -1.17 -2.38 -2.99
N GLU A 150 -1.62 -3.04 -4.05
CA GLU A 150 -1.24 -4.39 -4.43
C GLU A 150 -0.83 -4.42 -5.90
N GLY A 151 0.19 -5.20 -6.23
CA GLY A 151 0.63 -5.44 -7.60
C GLY A 151 1.67 -6.56 -7.66
N LYS A 152 2.21 -6.83 -8.84
CA LYS A 152 3.30 -7.80 -9.02
C LYS A 152 4.63 -7.14 -9.31
N VAL A 153 5.70 -7.77 -8.85
CA VAL A 153 7.06 -7.30 -9.07
C VAL A 153 7.47 -7.50 -10.54
N ALA A 154 7.78 -6.40 -11.23
CA ALA A 154 8.31 -6.39 -12.60
C ALA A 154 9.84 -6.24 -12.67
N GLY A 155 10.47 -5.78 -11.58
CA GLY A 155 11.91 -5.64 -11.49
C GLY A 155 12.34 -4.53 -10.51
N LEU A 156 13.62 -4.22 -10.49
CA LEU A 156 14.26 -3.15 -9.74
C LEU A 156 14.75 -2.06 -10.70
N LEU A 157 14.26 -0.83 -10.54
CA LEU A 157 14.61 0.30 -11.42
C LEU A 157 16.01 0.86 -11.10
N SER A 158 16.81 1.12 -12.14
CA SER A 158 18.18 1.62 -12.00
C SER A 158 18.24 3.05 -11.45
N GLY A 159 17.44 3.97 -12.00
CA GLY A 159 17.51 5.38 -11.63
C GLY A 159 16.94 5.71 -10.23
N SER A 160 16.10 4.85 -9.65
CA SER A 160 15.44 5.13 -8.38
C SER A 160 15.70 4.11 -7.28
N GLY A 161 16.25 2.94 -7.60
CA GLY A 161 16.41 1.82 -6.68
C GLY A 161 15.07 1.27 -6.14
N LYS A 162 13.96 1.60 -6.80
CA LYS A 162 12.62 1.16 -6.39
C LYS A 162 12.22 -0.12 -7.09
N LEU A 163 11.39 -0.89 -6.41
CA LEU A 163 10.72 -2.03 -7.01
C LEU A 163 9.61 -1.53 -7.94
N SER A 164 9.61 -2.00 -9.18
CA SER A 164 8.62 -1.65 -10.19
C SER A 164 7.42 -2.58 -10.14
N LEU A 165 6.23 -2.00 -10.28
CA LEU A 165 4.97 -2.72 -10.53
C LEU A 165 4.54 -2.67 -12.00
N HIS A 166 5.31 -2.01 -12.85
CA HIS A 166 5.07 -1.88 -14.29
C HIS A 166 6.27 -2.42 -15.07
N ARG A 167 6.05 -2.90 -16.29
CA ARG A 167 7.09 -3.60 -17.07
C ARG A 167 8.05 -2.69 -17.82
N ASN A 168 7.71 -1.41 -17.94
CA ASN A 168 8.45 -0.46 -18.76
C ASN A 168 9.40 0.39 -17.92
N GLY A 169 10.60 0.66 -18.42
CA GLY A 169 11.58 1.54 -17.78
C GLY A 169 12.98 0.95 -17.78
N ASP A 170 13.93 1.73 -17.26
CA ASP A 170 15.32 1.29 -17.13
C ASP A 170 15.51 0.49 -15.85
N PHE A 171 15.76 -0.81 -16.01
CA PHE A 171 15.91 -1.75 -14.91
C PHE A 171 17.39 -1.99 -14.58
N LEU A 172 17.71 -1.94 -13.29
CA LEU A 172 18.94 -2.54 -12.76
C LEU A 172 18.83 -4.07 -12.76
N ARG A 173 17.64 -4.59 -12.41
CA ARG A 173 17.29 -6.01 -12.46
C ARG A 173 15.91 -6.12 -13.08
N SER A 174 15.80 -6.70 -14.26
CA SER A 174 14.51 -6.91 -14.92
C SER A 174 14.02 -8.32 -14.65
N CYS A 175 12.72 -8.47 -14.43
CA CYS A 175 12.14 -9.80 -14.39
C CYS A 175 12.07 -10.39 -15.80
N PRO A 176 12.23 -11.73 -15.95
CA PRO A 176 12.22 -12.37 -17.25
C PRO A 176 10.87 -12.17 -17.95
N HIS A 177 10.84 -12.25 -19.27
CA HIS A 177 9.58 -12.16 -19.99
C HIS A 177 8.71 -13.40 -19.73
N LYS A 178 7.45 -13.19 -19.33
CA LYS A 178 6.40 -14.22 -19.27
C LYS A 178 5.15 -13.73 -19.99
N GLU A 179 4.76 -14.43 -21.05
CA GLU A 179 3.67 -13.99 -21.96
C GLU A 179 2.29 -13.87 -21.29
N LYS A 180 2.02 -14.69 -20.27
CA LYS A 180 0.70 -14.76 -19.60
C LYS A 180 0.62 -13.97 -18.30
N GLU A 181 1.68 -13.25 -17.94
CA GLU A 181 1.74 -12.53 -16.67
C GLU A 181 1.14 -11.14 -16.80
N THR A 182 0.07 -10.88 -16.04
CA THR A 182 -0.54 -9.54 -15.93
C THR A 182 0.06 -8.76 -14.77
N PHE A 183 0.20 -7.46 -14.95
CA PHE A 183 0.78 -6.54 -13.97
C PHE A 183 -0.26 -5.56 -13.44
N ASP A 184 -1.45 -6.10 -13.18
CA ASP A 184 -2.55 -5.34 -12.61
C ASP A 184 -2.15 -4.70 -11.28
N ILE A 185 -2.54 -3.43 -11.10
CA ILE A 185 -2.29 -2.67 -9.88
C ILE A 185 -3.61 -2.29 -9.24
N VAL A 186 -3.79 -2.69 -7.99
CA VAL A 186 -4.98 -2.39 -7.20
C VAL A 186 -4.63 -1.39 -6.11
N PHE A 187 -5.36 -0.28 -6.04
CA PHE A 187 -5.24 0.72 -4.98
C PHE A 187 -6.57 0.87 -4.24
N LYS A 188 -6.54 0.72 -2.92
CA LYS A 188 -7.74 0.69 -2.07
C LYS A 188 -7.67 1.74 -0.98
N LEU A 189 -8.83 2.28 -0.65
CA LEU A 189 -9.11 2.87 0.64
C LEU A 189 -9.86 1.83 1.47
N LEU A 190 -9.33 1.49 2.65
CA LEU A 190 -9.85 0.45 3.52
C LEU A 190 -10.26 1.04 4.87
N ASN A 191 -11.30 0.48 5.47
CA ASN A 191 -11.51 0.58 6.91
C ASN A 191 -10.78 -0.58 7.59
N ILE A 192 -9.63 -0.34 8.21
CA ILE A 192 -8.77 -1.39 8.79
C ILE A 192 -9.41 -2.10 9.99
N LYS A 193 -10.38 -1.45 10.65
CA LYS A 193 -11.12 -2.01 11.78
C LYS A 193 -12.18 -3.01 11.31
N THR A 194 -12.95 -2.66 10.28
CA THR A 194 -14.03 -3.52 9.75
C THR A 194 -13.57 -4.43 8.61
N LYS A 195 -12.36 -4.21 8.08
CA LYS A 195 -11.80 -4.85 6.88
C LYS A 195 -12.59 -4.56 5.60
N GLU A 196 -13.51 -3.60 5.62
CA GLU A 196 -14.29 -3.22 4.45
C GLU A 196 -13.47 -2.37 3.49
N VAL A 197 -13.58 -2.68 2.20
CA VAL A 197 -13.15 -1.79 1.13
C VAL A 197 -14.14 -0.63 1.05
N VAL A 198 -13.63 0.60 1.15
CA VAL A 198 -14.41 1.84 1.03
C VAL A 198 -14.43 2.30 -0.43
N ALA A 199 -13.28 2.25 -1.09
CA ALA A 199 -13.12 2.55 -2.51
C ALA A 199 -11.96 1.72 -3.09
N GLN A 200 -12.09 1.30 -4.35
CA GLN A 200 -11.03 0.56 -5.06
C GLN A 200 -10.82 1.13 -6.46
N TYR A 201 -9.56 1.14 -6.84
CA TYR A 201 -9.08 1.58 -8.14
C TYR A 201 -8.19 0.50 -8.74
N LEU A 202 -8.23 0.39 -10.06
CA LEU A 202 -7.53 -0.64 -10.82
C LEU A 202 -6.84 -0.02 -12.03
N LEU A 203 -5.61 -0.45 -12.27
CA LEU A 203 -4.92 -0.35 -13.54
C LEU A 203 -4.77 -1.78 -14.05
N LYS A 204 -5.21 -2.03 -15.29
CA LYS A 204 -5.02 -3.32 -15.96
C LYS A 204 -3.84 -3.20 -16.92
N GLU A 205 -2.85 -4.07 -16.78
CA GLU A 205 -1.64 -4.14 -17.62
C GLU A 205 -1.40 -5.55 -18.14
#